data_AF-A0A7X0X120-F1
#
_entry.id   AF-A0A7X0X120-F1
#
_cell.length_a   1.000
_cell.length_b   1.000
_cell.length_c   1.000
_cell.angle_alpha   90.00
_cell.angle_beta   90.00
_cell.angle_gamma   90.00
#
_symmetry.space_group_name_H-M   'P 1'
#
loop_
_entity.id
_entity.type
_entity.pdbx_description
1 polymer ?
#
loop_
_entity_poly.entity_id
_entity_poly.type
_entity_poly.pdbx_seq_one_letter_code
_entity_poly.pdbx_strand_id
1 'polypeptide(L)'
;MEKSGFVPDLIYGEIKNEIMTNTLEIGEKVDIDDIMKRFQVSRRVAFGALHCLYKSGMLCENNGGQSFSVAIKNEAEHREKSRMKLAFFHLNYAVQKLQDKDAEICSTCLRKELVYVKLAVADQNTDVFIHHVKNFYACMIHYTEMPAMEKNIDTLTILLQKMKEKNKKLFFDAFIMDITESLEELVTCLEAREFGKCHLVIQKFYDKNISILFS
;
A
#
# COMPACT_ATOMS: atom_id res chain seq x y z
N MET A 1 39.31 -4.19 -2.65
CA MET A 1 38.47 -3.92 -3.83
C MET A 1 37.02 -4.18 -3.47
N GLU A 2 36.26 -3.09 -3.44
CA GLU A 2 34.81 -2.88 -3.45
C GLU A 2 33.86 -4.06 -3.13
N LYS A 3 33.29 -4.05 -1.92
CA LYS A 3 31.95 -4.60 -1.61
C LYS A 3 30.89 -3.50 -1.77
N SER A 4 30.79 -2.88 -2.95
CA SER A 4 29.91 -1.72 -3.17
C SER A 4 28.46 -2.07 -3.51
N GLY A 5 28.12 -3.36 -3.65
CA GLY A 5 26.78 -3.79 -4.09
C GLY A 5 25.71 -4.01 -3.01
N PHE A 6 26.08 -4.17 -1.73
CA PHE A 6 25.17 -4.81 -0.75
C PHE A 6 24.96 -4.06 0.58
N VAL A 7 25.56 -2.89 0.76
CA VAL A 7 25.50 -2.21 2.08
C VAL A 7 24.08 -1.74 2.45
N PRO A 8 23.26 -1.19 1.52
CA PRO A 8 21.85 -0.90 1.82
C PRO A 8 21.03 -2.14 2.19
N ASP A 9 21.30 -3.28 1.55
CA ASP A 9 20.61 -4.56 1.84
C ASP A 9 21.02 -5.14 3.20
N LEU A 10 22.29 -4.96 3.58
CA LEU A 10 22.81 -5.30 4.91
C LEU A 10 22.13 -4.46 6.00
N ILE A 11 22.06 -3.14 5.81
CA ILE A 11 21.36 -2.23 6.74
C ILE A 11 19.87 -2.63 6.83
N TYR A 12 19.23 -2.86 5.69
CA TYR A 12 17.84 -3.32 5.63
C TYR A 12 17.64 -4.63 6.40
N GLY A 13 18.49 -5.62 6.16
CA GLY A 13 18.42 -6.94 6.76
C GLY A 13 18.62 -6.92 8.27
N GLU A 14 19.62 -6.18 8.77
CA GLU A 14 19.91 -6.09 10.20
C GLU A 14 18.80 -5.35 10.96
N ILE A 15 18.38 -4.18 10.49
CA ILE A 15 17.32 -3.42 11.17
C ILE A 15 15.98 -4.17 11.10
N LYS A 16 15.68 -4.83 9.97
CA LYS A 16 14.53 -5.74 9.90
C LYS A 16 14.63 -6.81 10.98
N ASN A 17 15.78 -7.48 11.10
CA ASN A 17 15.96 -8.55 12.07
C ASN A 17 15.75 -8.05 13.51
N GLU A 18 16.29 -6.88 13.86
CA GLU A 18 16.12 -6.27 15.18
C GLU A 18 14.67 -5.95 15.51
N ILE A 19 13.89 -5.50 14.54
CA ILE A 19 12.45 -5.31 14.69
C ILE A 19 11.75 -6.67 14.89
N MET A 20 12.13 -7.71 14.12
CA MET A 20 11.52 -9.04 14.24
C MET A 20 11.87 -9.77 15.54
N THR A 21 13.04 -9.48 16.12
CA THR A 21 13.48 -10.04 17.41
C THR A 21 13.06 -9.18 18.59
N ASN A 22 12.24 -8.13 18.39
CA ASN A 22 11.84 -7.14 19.40
C ASN A 22 13.03 -6.49 20.13
N THR A 23 14.17 -6.38 19.45
CA THR A 23 15.31 -5.60 19.93
C THR A 23 15.07 -4.11 19.74
N LEU A 24 14.32 -3.75 18.69
CA LEU A 24 13.76 -2.41 18.53
C LEU A 24 12.24 -2.48 18.75
N GLU A 25 11.72 -1.66 19.66
CA GLU A 25 10.29 -1.62 20.01
C GLU A 25 9.49 -0.64 19.14
N ILE A 26 8.17 -0.81 19.05
CA ILE A 26 7.30 0.14 18.35
C ILE A 26 7.49 1.55 18.90
N GLY A 27 7.61 2.52 18.01
CA GLY A 27 7.81 3.93 18.36
C GLY A 27 9.26 4.27 18.71
N GLU A 28 10.14 3.28 18.85
CA GLU A 28 11.56 3.52 19.06
C GLU A 28 12.16 4.24 17.86
N LYS A 29 12.95 5.28 18.14
CA LYS A 29 13.56 6.14 17.12
C LYS A 29 14.76 5.43 16.50
N VAL A 30 14.81 5.38 15.18
CA VAL A 30 15.97 4.90 14.42
C VAL A 30 16.72 6.11 13.88
N ASP A 31 17.87 6.43 14.50
CA ASP A 31 18.66 7.61 14.15
C ASP A 31 19.60 7.37 12.96
N ILE A 32 19.57 8.27 11.99
CA ILE A 32 20.43 8.20 10.81
C ILE A 32 21.91 8.25 11.22
N ASP A 33 22.26 9.05 12.22
CA ASP A 33 23.66 9.22 12.65
C ASP A 33 24.19 7.93 13.31
N ASP A 34 23.33 7.17 13.98
CA ASP A 34 23.70 5.88 14.58
C ASP A 34 23.90 4.81 13.50
N ILE A 35 23.03 4.78 12.47
CA ILE A 35 23.21 3.89 11.31
C ILE A 35 24.51 4.24 10.56
N MET A 36 24.81 5.52 10.37
CA MET A 36 26.06 5.95 9.73
C MET A 36 27.29 5.43 10.47
N LYS A 37 27.31 5.56 11.81
CA LYS A 37 28.42 5.09 12.65
C LYS A 37 28.52 3.57 12.64
N ARG A 38 27.39 2.87 12.84
CA ARG A 38 27.34 1.41 12.93
C ARG A 38 27.79 0.72 11.66
N PHE A 39 27.34 1.20 10.51
CA PHE A 39 27.63 0.57 9.21
C PHE A 39 28.78 1.25 8.45
N GLN A 40 29.37 2.30 9.02
CA GLN A 40 30.45 3.10 8.41
C GLN A 40 30.09 3.59 7.00
N VAL A 41 28.90 4.17 6.87
CA VAL A 41 28.36 4.65 5.59
C VAL A 41 28.12 6.14 5.56
N SER A 42 28.04 6.70 4.34
CA SER A 42 27.60 8.09 4.16
C SER A 42 26.13 8.26 4.59
N ARG A 43 25.77 9.49 4.99
CA ARG A 43 24.39 9.87 5.32
C ARG A 43 23.40 9.50 4.22
N ARG A 44 23.79 9.67 2.95
CA ARG A 44 22.95 9.34 1.78
C ARG A 44 22.61 7.85 1.72
N VAL A 45 23.56 6.97 2.03
CA VAL A 45 23.36 5.52 2.02
C VAL A 45 22.51 5.09 3.22
N ALA A 46 22.81 5.59 4.42
CA ALA A 46 22.00 5.33 5.62
C ALA A 46 20.54 5.78 5.42
N PHE A 47 20.35 7.01 4.92
CA PHE A 47 19.03 7.55 4.59
C PHE A 47 18.31 6.69 3.55
N GLY A 48 19.00 6.31 2.47
CA GLY A 48 18.41 5.44 1.44
C GLY A 48 17.92 4.11 1.99
N ALA A 49 18.69 3.46 2.87
CA ALA A 49 18.30 2.19 3.48
C ALA A 49 17.10 2.35 4.45
N LEU A 50 17.12 3.36 5.31
CA LEU A 50 15.99 3.66 6.21
C LEU A 50 14.73 4.07 5.44
N HIS A 51 14.89 4.80 4.35
CA HIS A 51 13.78 5.15 3.48
C HIS A 51 13.21 3.91 2.74
N CYS A 52 14.03 2.90 2.42
CA CYS A 52 13.55 1.61 1.94
C CYS A 52 12.73 0.87 3.01
N LEU A 53 13.15 0.89 4.28
CA LEU A 53 12.40 0.33 5.41
C LEU A 53 11.10 1.10 5.70
N TYR A 54 11.11 2.42 5.55
CA TYR A 54 9.90 3.25 5.58
C TYR A 54 8.95 2.86 4.45
N LYS A 55 9.46 2.76 3.22
CA LYS A 55 8.66 2.31 2.07
C LYS A 55 8.14 0.88 2.23
N SER A 56 8.86 -0.03 2.86
CA SER A 56 8.35 -1.39 3.16
C SER A 56 7.34 -1.38 4.30
N GLY A 57 7.20 -0.26 5.00
CA GLY A 57 6.26 -0.08 6.07
C GLY A 57 6.78 -0.53 7.43
N MET A 58 8.06 -0.88 7.56
CA MET A 58 8.64 -1.25 8.85
C MET A 58 8.91 -0.02 9.73
N LEU A 59 9.15 1.13 9.10
CA LEU A 59 9.36 2.40 9.79
C LEU A 59 8.28 3.42 9.41
N CYS A 60 8.07 4.40 10.29
CA CYS A 60 7.37 5.65 10.03
C CYS A 60 8.39 6.77 9.89
N GLU A 61 8.10 7.72 9.01
CA GLU A 61 8.91 8.91 8.84
C GLU A 61 8.37 10.04 9.73
N ASN A 62 9.24 10.65 10.52
CA ASN A 62 8.93 11.69 11.48
C ASN A 62 9.61 13.00 11.07
N ASN A 63 8.94 14.13 11.34
CA ASN A 63 9.45 15.48 11.09
C ASN A 63 9.85 15.74 9.61
N GLY A 64 9.01 15.32 8.67
CA GLY A 64 9.21 15.61 7.24
C GLY A 64 10.49 15.00 6.64
N GLY A 65 10.83 13.77 7.06
CA GLY A 65 11.97 13.03 6.51
C GLY A 65 13.30 13.21 7.20
N GLN A 66 13.30 13.72 8.42
CA GLN A 66 14.54 13.88 9.19
C GLN A 66 14.81 12.76 10.18
N SER A 67 13.80 11.94 10.51
CA SER A 67 13.94 10.86 11.48
C SER A 67 12.97 9.73 11.19
N PHE A 68 13.28 8.52 11.65
CA PHE A 68 12.42 7.36 11.50
C PHE A 68 12.09 6.76 12.88
N SER A 69 10.95 6.07 12.97
CA SER A 69 10.61 5.25 14.14
C SER A 69 10.01 3.91 13.72
N VAL A 70 10.15 2.88 14.54
CA VAL A 70 9.58 1.55 14.25
C VAL A 70 8.05 1.61 14.22
N ALA A 71 7.45 1.00 13.20
CA ALA A 71 6.02 1.09 12.89
C ALA A 71 5.28 -0.26 12.93
N ILE A 72 5.96 -1.36 13.25
CA ILE A 72 5.38 -2.70 13.25
C ILE A 72 5.76 -3.46 14.52
N LYS A 73 4.86 -4.31 14.99
CA LYS A 73 5.03 -5.10 16.22
C LYS A 73 5.64 -6.48 15.99
N ASN A 74 5.44 -7.06 14.81
CA ASN A 74 5.81 -8.45 14.54
C ASN A 74 5.77 -8.78 13.03
N GLU A 75 6.28 -9.98 12.69
CA GLU A 75 6.32 -10.50 11.32
C GLU A 75 4.92 -10.68 10.70
N ALA A 76 3.88 -10.95 11.50
CA ALA A 76 2.52 -11.10 10.97
C ALA A 76 1.97 -9.75 10.47
N GLU A 77 2.17 -8.68 11.22
CA GLU A 77 1.81 -7.32 10.84
C GLU A 77 2.62 -6.84 9.62
N HIS A 78 3.93 -7.09 9.63
CA HIS A 78 4.79 -6.83 8.46
C HIS A 78 4.31 -7.56 7.20
N ARG A 79 3.92 -8.82 7.34
CA ARG A 79 3.39 -9.63 6.24
C ARG A 79 2.07 -9.09 5.72
N GLU A 80 1.17 -8.65 6.59
CA GLU A 80 -0.10 -8.02 6.19
C GLU A 80 0.15 -6.70 5.45
N LYS A 81 1.01 -5.84 6.00
CA LYS A 81 1.39 -4.57 5.37
C LYS A 81 2.06 -4.76 4.01
N SER A 82 2.97 -5.73 3.90
CA SER A 82 3.65 -6.09 2.64
C SER A 82 2.69 -6.60 1.58
N ARG A 83 1.73 -7.46 1.97
CA ARG A 83 0.71 -7.97 1.06
C ARG A 83 -0.19 -6.86 0.55
N MET A 84 -0.59 -5.94 1.42
CA MET A 84 -1.38 -4.79 1.02
C MET A 84 -0.59 -3.92 0.04
N LYS A 85 0.66 -3.58 0.34
CA LYS A 85 1.55 -2.86 -0.58
C LYS A 85 1.65 -3.53 -1.96
N LEU A 86 1.74 -4.85 -2.01
CA LEU A 86 1.78 -5.60 -3.26
C LEU A 86 0.49 -5.44 -4.08
N ALA A 87 -0.68 -5.35 -3.42
CA ALA A 87 -1.96 -5.06 -4.09
C ALA A 87 -1.95 -3.71 -4.81
N PHE A 88 -1.48 -2.66 -4.13
CA PHE A 88 -1.35 -1.32 -4.70
C PHE A 88 -0.28 -1.26 -5.79
N PHE A 89 0.84 -1.98 -5.61
CA PHE A 89 1.89 -2.07 -6.62
C PHE A 89 1.37 -2.71 -7.92
N HIS A 90 0.60 -3.80 -7.84
CA HIS A 90 0.01 -4.41 -9.03
C HIS A 90 -1.06 -3.53 -9.67
N LEU A 91 -1.85 -2.79 -8.89
CA LEU A 91 -2.80 -1.82 -9.46
C LEU A 91 -2.07 -0.70 -10.22
N ASN A 92 -0.95 -0.20 -9.67
CA ASN A 92 -0.08 0.74 -10.36
C ASN A 92 0.49 0.16 -11.66
N TYR A 93 0.98 -1.08 -11.62
CA TYR A 93 1.51 -1.75 -12.81
C TYR A 93 0.41 -2.03 -13.85
N ALA A 94 -0.83 -2.26 -13.43
CA ALA A 94 -1.97 -2.36 -14.34
C ALA A 94 -2.21 -1.06 -15.08
N VAL A 95 -2.20 0.09 -14.38
CA VAL A 95 -2.28 1.41 -15.00
C VAL A 95 -1.13 1.63 -15.99
N GLN A 96 0.09 1.26 -15.62
CA GLN A 96 1.26 1.36 -16.52
C GLN A 96 1.05 0.50 -17.77
N LYS A 97 0.53 -0.72 -17.62
CA LYS A 97 0.28 -1.62 -18.76
C LYS A 97 -0.81 -1.09 -19.69
N LEU A 98 -1.84 -0.42 -19.15
CA LEU A 98 -2.84 0.27 -19.96
C LEU A 98 -2.21 1.41 -20.77
N GLN A 99 -1.33 2.19 -20.13
CA GLN A 99 -0.59 3.27 -20.80
C GLN A 99 0.31 2.72 -21.91
N ASP A 100 1.11 1.69 -21.62
CA ASP A 100 2.09 1.13 -22.57
C ASP A 100 1.43 0.48 -23.78
N LYS A 101 0.27 -0.15 -23.58
CA LYS A 101 -0.52 -0.81 -24.64
C LYS A 101 -1.51 0.13 -25.34
N ASP A 102 -1.64 1.36 -24.88
CA ASP A 102 -2.71 2.29 -25.25
C ASP A 102 -4.12 1.66 -25.10
N ALA A 103 -4.27 0.70 -24.19
CA ALA A 103 -5.45 -0.14 -24.09
C ALA A 103 -6.64 0.63 -23.49
N GLU A 104 -7.81 0.49 -24.11
CA GLU A 104 -9.05 1.02 -23.58
C GLU A 104 -9.59 0.11 -22.47
N ILE A 105 -10.10 0.74 -21.42
CA ILE A 105 -10.87 0.07 -20.36
C ILE A 105 -12.36 0.30 -20.58
N CYS A 106 -13.20 -0.62 -20.10
CA CYS A 106 -14.64 -0.39 -20.08
C CYS A 106 -15.01 0.57 -18.93
N SER A 107 -14.99 1.88 -19.19
CA SER A 107 -15.38 2.91 -18.21
C SER A 107 -16.79 2.69 -17.68
N THR A 108 -17.73 2.29 -18.54
CA THR A 108 -19.10 1.94 -18.14
C THR A 108 -19.14 0.80 -17.12
N CYS A 109 -18.28 -0.21 -17.29
CA CYS A 109 -18.19 -1.33 -16.37
C CYS A 109 -17.65 -0.87 -15.01
N LEU A 110 -16.56 -0.09 -15.00
CA LEU A 110 -16.00 0.45 -13.75
C LEU A 110 -16.97 1.39 -13.02
N ARG A 111 -17.65 2.28 -13.75
CA ARG A 111 -18.69 3.17 -13.21
C ARG A 111 -19.86 2.40 -12.62
N LYS A 112 -20.31 1.34 -13.28
CA LYS A 112 -21.38 0.46 -12.77
C LYS A 112 -20.97 -0.18 -11.44
N GLU A 113 -19.77 -0.74 -11.35
CA GLU A 113 -19.28 -1.32 -10.09
C GLU A 113 -19.15 -0.25 -9.00
N LEU A 114 -18.68 0.96 -9.32
CA LEU A 114 -18.61 2.08 -8.37
C LEU A 114 -19.98 2.47 -7.79
N VAL A 115 -21.04 2.46 -8.60
CA VAL A 115 -22.41 2.73 -8.10
C VAL A 115 -22.80 1.71 -7.04
N TYR A 116 -22.57 0.42 -7.29
CA TYR A 116 -22.88 -0.62 -6.30
C TYR A 116 -21.99 -0.55 -5.07
N VAL A 117 -20.71 -0.21 -5.22
CA VAL A 117 -19.81 0.06 -4.08
C VAL A 117 -20.40 1.16 -3.19
N LYS A 118 -20.80 2.30 -3.77
CA LYS A 118 -21.39 3.43 -3.04
C LYS A 118 -22.69 3.06 -2.33
N LEU A 119 -23.57 2.31 -2.99
CA LEU A 119 -24.81 1.81 -2.39
C LEU A 119 -24.50 0.89 -1.19
N ALA A 120 -23.53 0.00 -1.34
CA ALA A 120 -23.11 -0.89 -0.25
C ALA A 120 -22.52 -0.14 0.94
N VAL A 121 -21.82 0.98 0.72
CA VAL A 121 -21.37 1.88 1.81
C VAL A 121 -22.56 2.46 2.55
N ALA A 122 -23.54 3.01 1.82
CA ALA A 122 -24.73 3.63 2.41
C ALA A 122 -25.55 2.62 3.23
N ASP A 123 -25.69 1.38 2.73
CA ASP A 123 -26.40 0.29 3.39
C ASP A 123 -25.56 -0.43 4.47
N GLN A 124 -24.31 -0.02 4.66
CA GLN A 124 -23.32 -0.68 5.51
C GLN A 124 -23.20 -2.19 5.26
N ASN A 125 -23.33 -2.60 4.00
CA ASN A 125 -23.29 -4.00 3.58
C ASN A 125 -21.89 -4.39 3.11
N THR A 126 -21.09 -4.96 4.01
CA THR A 126 -19.70 -5.33 3.71
C THR A 126 -19.56 -6.38 2.63
N ASP A 127 -20.48 -7.35 2.56
CA ASP A 127 -20.34 -8.48 1.63
C ASP A 127 -20.59 -8.01 0.20
N VAL A 128 -21.60 -7.16 0.02
CA VAL A 128 -21.89 -6.48 -1.26
C VAL A 128 -20.75 -5.53 -1.61
N PHE A 129 -20.24 -4.75 -0.66
CA PHE A 129 -19.08 -3.87 -0.89
C PHE A 129 -17.86 -4.66 -1.41
N ILE A 130 -17.48 -5.72 -0.71
CA ILE A 130 -16.38 -6.60 -1.09
C ILE A 130 -16.61 -7.17 -2.48
N HIS A 131 -17.80 -7.70 -2.75
CA HIS A 131 -18.13 -8.30 -4.04
C HIS A 131 -17.93 -7.32 -5.20
N HIS A 132 -18.41 -6.08 -5.08
CA HIS A 132 -18.28 -5.09 -6.14
C HIS A 132 -16.88 -4.50 -6.26
N VAL A 133 -16.12 -4.41 -5.15
CA VAL A 133 -14.67 -4.13 -5.23
C VAL A 133 -13.95 -5.26 -5.99
N LYS A 134 -14.28 -6.53 -5.76
CA LYS A 134 -13.69 -7.63 -6.54
C LYS A 134 -14.01 -7.49 -8.03
N ASN A 135 -15.26 -7.20 -8.39
CA ASN A 135 -15.68 -7.03 -9.78
C ASN A 135 -14.99 -5.84 -10.45
N PHE A 136 -14.81 -4.73 -9.72
CA PHE A 136 -14.05 -3.57 -10.19
C PHE A 136 -12.64 -3.98 -10.62
N TYR A 137 -11.93 -4.70 -9.75
CA TYR A 137 -10.58 -5.14 -10.06
C TYR A 137 -10.57 -6.26 -11.12
N ALA A 138 -11.57 -7.12 -11.18
CA ALA A 138 -11.72 -8.11 -12.25
C ALA A 138 -11.84 -7.44 -13.63
N CYS A 139 -12.54 -6.31 -13.70
CA CYS A 139 -12.58 -5.48 -14.90
C CYS A 139 -11.17 -4.98 -15.27
N MET A 140 -10.42 -4.43 -14.31
CA MET A 140 -9.03 -4.02 -14.54
C MET A 140 -8.15 -5.19 -15.01
N ILE A 141 -8.30 -6.38 -14.43
CA ILE A 141 -7.56 -7.59 -14.81
C ILE A 141 -7.86 -8.00 -16.23
N HIS A 142 -9.12 -7.95 -16.65
CA HIS A 142 -9.53 -8.32 -17.99
C HIS A 142 -8.79 -7.48 -19.06
N TYR A 143 -8.74 -6.15 -18.87
CA TYR A 143 -8.09 -5.25 -19.83
C TYR A 143 -6.56 -5.19 -19.69
N THR A 144 -6.03 -5.57 -18.52
CA THR A 144 -4.59 -5.57 -18.28
C THR A 144 -3.95 -6.93 -18.45
N GLU A 145 -4.72 -8.03 -18.53
CA GLU A 145 -4.21 -9.41 -18.53
C GLU A 145 -3.21 -9.64 -17.39
N MET A 146 -3.57 -9.25 -16.17
CA MET A 146 -2.71 -9.36 -14.99
C MET A 146 -3.30 -10.31 -13.93
N PRO A 147 -3.13 -11.63 -14.07
CA PRO A 147 -3.63 -12.62 -13.11
C PRO A 147 -3.07 -12.42 -11.69
N ALA A 148 -1.89 -11.82 -11.56
CA ALA A 148 -1.27 -11.53 -10.27
C ALA A 148 -2.09 -10.56 -9.39
N MET A 149 -3.04 -9.82 -9.97
CA MET A 149 -3.98 -9.00 -9.21
C MET A 149 -5.09 -9.83 -8.55
N GLU A 150 -5.46 -10.99 -9.06
CA GLU A 150 -6.52 -11.85 -8.48
C GLU A 150 -6.21 -12.22 -7.04
N LYS A 151 -5.01 -12.75 -6.79
CA LYS A 151 -4.53 -13.13 -5.45
C LYS A 151 -4.46 -11.93 -4.49
N ASN A 152 -4.23 -10.74 -5.03
CA ASN A 152 -4.13 -9.52 -4.23
C ASN A 152 -5.50 -9.01 -3.82
N ILE A 153 -6.51 -9.13 -4.69
CA ILE A 153 -7.90 -8.80 -4.38
C ILE A 153 -8.43 -9.71 -3.26
N ASP A 154 -8.10 -11.00 -3.29
CA ASP A 154 -8.46 -11.91 -2.21
C ASP A 154 -7.79 -11.50 -0.90
N THR A 155 -6.53 -11.05 -0.97
CA THR A 155 -5.83 -10.56 0.22
C THR A 155 -6.43 -9.27 0.78
N LEU A 156 -6.78 -8.31 -0.09
CA LEU A 156 -7.49 -7.09 0.30
C LEU A 156 -8.85 -7.43 0.94
N THR A 157 -9.56 -8.41 0.39
CA THR A 157 -10.85 -8.88 0.90
C THR A 157 -10.74 -9.46 2.30
N ILE A 158 -9.76 -10.33 2.54
CA ILE A 158 -9.51 -10.90 3.87
C ILE A 158 -9.18 -9.79 4.87
N LEU A 159 -8.39 -8.79 4.46
CA LEU A 159 -8.05 -7.65 5.30
C LEU A 159 -9.28 -6.80 5.63
N LEU A 160 -10.15 -6.54 4.66
CA LEU A 160 -11.43 -5.84 4.85
C LEU A 160 -12.31 -6.57 5.88
N GLN A 161 -12.40 -7.90 5.80
CA GLN A 161 -13.16 -8.71 6.76
C GLN A 161 -12.59 -8.62 8.18
N LYS A 162 -11.26 -8.77 8.34
CA LYS A 162 -10.60 -8.62 9.65
C LYS A 162 -10.80 -7.23 10.25
N MET A 163 -10.80 -6.19 9.43
CA MET A 163 -11.01 -4.82 9.90
C MET A 163 -12.44 -4.59 10.40
N LYS A 164 -13.44 -5.12 9.69
CA LYS A 164 -14.83 -5.12 10.15
C LYS A 164 -14.96 -5.78 11.52
N GLU A 165 -14.30 -6.92 11.71
CA GLU A 165 -14.31 -7.66 12.98
C GLU A 165 -13.62 -6.88 14.11
N LYS A 166 -12.51 -6.21 13.83
CA LYS A 166 -11.74 -5.44 14.83
C LYS A 166 -12.46 -4.15 15.25
N ASN A 167 -12.99 -3.38 14.30
CA ASN A 167 -13.68 -2.11 14.58
C ASN A 167 -14.64 -1.73 13.45
N LYS A 168 -15.87 -2.24 13.51
CA LYS A 168 -16.92 -2.00 12.50
C LYS A 168 -17.19 -0.51 12.26
N LYS A 169 -17.13 0.34 13.29
CA LYS A 169 -17.38 1.77 13.15
C LYS A 169 -16.29 2.46 12.33
N LEU A 170 -15.02 2.30 12.73
CA LEU A 170 -13.87 2.85 11.99
C LEU A 170 -13.80 2.31 10.55
N PHE A 171 -14.20 1.05 10.37
CA PHE A 171 -14.24 0.40 9.06
C PHE A 171 -15.18 1.10 8.07
N PHE A 172 -16.40 1.46 8.49
CA PHE A 172 -17.33 2.19 7.62
C PHE A 172 -17.06 3.69 7.57
N ASP A 173 -16.82 4.32 8.72
CA ASP A 173 -16.74 5.78 8.86
C ASP A 173 -15.46 6.38 8.25
N ALA A 174 -14.41 5.58 8.06
CA ALA A 174 -13.15 6.06 7.51
C ALA A 174 -12.65 5.19 6.35
N PHE A 175 -12.48 3.88 6.57
CA PHE A 175 -11.75 3.02 5.65
C PHE A 175 -12.51 2.78 4.33
N ILE A 176 -13.78 2.37 4.41
CA ILE A 176 -14.62 2.10 3.24
C ILE A 176 -14.89 3.37 2.42
N MET A 177 -15.14 4.49 3.10
CA MET A 177 -15.35 5.78 2.43
C MET A 177 -14.13 6.17 1.62
N ASP A 178 -12.93 6.05 2.22
CA ASP A 178 -11.68 6.38 1.54
C ASP A 178 -11.39 5.47 0.32
N ILE A 179 -11.65 4.17 0.45
CA ILE A 179 -11.55 3.24 -0.70
C ILE A 179 -12.48 3.70 -1.82
N THR A 180 -13.72 4.06 -1.47
CA THR A 180 -14.75 4.44 -2.45
C THR A 180 -14.36 5.72 -3.18
N GLU A 181 -13.90 6.75 -2.46
CA GLU A 181 -13.41 8.01 -3.02
C GLU A 181 -12.19 7.79 -3.92
N SER A 182 -11.24 6.97 -3.47
CA SER A 182 -10.02 6.67 -4.24
C SER A 182 -10.31 5.91 -5.53
N LEU A 183 -11.24 4.94 -5.51
CA LEU A 183 -11.65 4.22 -6.72
C LEU A 183 -12.41 5.14 -7.69
N GLU A 184 -13.19 6.08 -7.20
CA GLU A 184 -13.88 7.07 -8.02
C GLU A 184 -12.91 8.06 -8.69
N GLU A 185 -11.93 8.58 -7.95
CA GLU A 185 -10.87 9.44 -8.50
C GLU A 185 -10.07 8.66 -9.55
N LEU A 186 -9.73 7.39 -9.28
CA LEU A 186 -9.02 6.53 -10.22
C LEU A 186 -9.80 6.33 -11.53
N VAL A 187 -11.11 6.04 -11.48
CA VAL A 187 -11.92 5.89 -12.70
C VAL A 187 -11.96 7.19 -13.49
N THR A 188 -12.12 8.32 -12.81
CA THR A 188 -12.15 9.63 -13.47
C THR A 188 -10.83 9.92 -14.20
N CYS A 189 -9.68 9.61 -13.58
CA CYS A 189 -8.38 9.76 -14.22
C CYS A 189 -8.18 8.76 -15.38
N LEU A 190 -8.64 7.52 -15.24
CA LEU A 190 -8.56 6.51 -16.30
C LEU A 190 -9.39 6.90 -17.52
N GLU A 191 -10.61 7.41 -17.32
CA GLU A 191 -11.48 7.94 -18.38
C GLU A 191 -10.83 9.10 -19.14
N ALA A 192 -10.17 10.00 -18.42
CA ALA A 192 -9.43 11.12 -19.00
C ALA A 192 -8.07 10.71 -19.60
N ARG A 193 -7.67 9.44 -19.48
CA ARG A 193 -6.35 8.90 -19.86
C ARG A 193 -5.19 9.65 -19.18
N GLU A 194 -5.42 10.19 -17.99
CA GLU A 194 -4.43 10.93 -17.21
C GLU A 194 -3.61 9.96 -16.34
N PHE A 195 -2.84 9.07 -16.97
CA PHE A 195 -2.12 7.98 -16.28
C PHE A 195 -1.18 8.46 -15.16
N GLY A 196 -0.52 9.60 -15.35
CA GLY A 196 0.29 10.23 -14.28
C GLY A 196 -0.53 10.55 -13.03
N LYS A 197 -1.78 11.00 -13.19
CA LYS A 197 -2.70 11.22 -12.05
C LYS A 197 -3.19 9.89 -11.48
N CYS A 198 -3.48 8.88 -12.30
CA CYS A 198 -3.84 7.54 -11.80
C CYS A 198 -2.79 7.00 -10.82
N HIS A 199 -1.50 7.13 -11.14
CA HIS A 199 -0.41 6.70 -10.25
C HIS A 199 -0.39 7.48 -8.93
N LEU A 200 -0.63 8.79 -8.97
CA LEU A 200 -0.72 9.63 -7.77
C LEU A 200 -1.91 9.25 -6.90
N VAL A 201 -3.08 8.96 -7.50
CA VAL A 201 -4.26 8.48 -6.79
C VAL A 201 -3.96 7.17 -6.08
N ILE A 202 -3.36 6.19 -6.77
CA ILE A 202 -3.02 4.89 -6.17
C ILE A 202 -2.02 5.05 -5.01
N GLN A 203 -1.05 5.95 -5.15
CA GLN A 203 -0.08 6.24 -4.09
C GLN A 203 -0.76 6.85 -2.85
N LYS A 204 -1.60 7.88 -3.03
CA LYS A 204 -2.38 8.49 -1.94
C LYS A 204 -3.30 7.46 -1.28
N PHE A 205 -3.94 6.63 -2.09
CA PHE A 205 -4.83 5.57 -1.65
C PHE A 205 -4.05 4.58 -0.76
N TYR A 206 -2.86 4.15 -1.18
CA TYR A 206 -1.97 3.33 -0.34
C TYR A 206 -1.59 4.02 0.98
N ASP A 207 -1.08 5.25 0.92
CA ASP A 207 -0.54 5.95 2.09
C ASP A 207 -1.63 6.18 3.16
N LYS A 208 -2.84 6.56 2.73
CA LYS A 208 -3.97 6.80 3.63
C LYS A 208 -4.52 5.51 4.25
N ASN A 209 -4.61 4.43 3.48
CA ASN A 209 -5.09 3.14 3.99
C ASN A 209 -4.09 2.51 4.94
N ILE A 210 -2.78 2.61 4.65
CA ILE A 210 -1.74 2.19 5.59
C ILE A 210 -1.84 2.99 6.88
N SER A 211 -2.02 4.31 6.80
CA SER A 211 -2.15 5.14 8.00
C SER A 211 -3.35 4.74 8.84
N ILE A 212 -4.50 4.39 8.27
CA ILE A 212 -5.70 4.00 9.02
C ILE A 212 -5.57 2.61 9.64
N LEU A 213 -4.94 1.68 8.94
CA LEU A 213 -4.85 0.27 9.36
C LEU A 213 -3.81 0.03 10.45
N PHE A 214 -2.75 0.84 10.45
CA PHE A 214 -1.58 0.67 11.31
C PHE A 214 -1.36 1.86 12.25
N SER A 215 -2.37 2.73 12.42
CA SER A 215 -2.50 3.69 13.53
C SER A 215 -3.17 3.05 14.74
#